data_AF-A0A7X8VB61-F1
#
_entry.id   AF-A0A7X8VB61-F1
#
_cell.length_a   1.000
_cell.length_b   1.000
_cell.length_c   1.000
_cell.angle_alpha   90.00
_cell.angle_beta   90.00
_cell.angle_gamma   90.00
#
_symmetry.space_group_name_H-M   'P 1'
#
loop_
_entity.id
_entity.type
_entity.pdbx_description
1 polymer ?
#
loop_
_entity_poly.entity_id
_entity_poly.type
_entity_poly.pdbx_seq_one_letter_code
_entity_poly.pdbx_strand_id
1 'polypeptide(L)'
;MKKHDILRIFSELPSRLFFDNNDQETVNTPTTRLADEIRKAHQEWVRAQKYFQWVSDPELVDHAIFTEEAARRKYIYLLNQAKNQGISIEELK
;
A
#
# COMPACT_ATOMS: atom_id res chain seq x y z
N MET A 1 -39.25 -1.04 2.73
CA MET A 1 -38.46 -1.71 3.79
C MET A 1 -37.62 -0.65 4.47
N LYS A 2 -37.84 -0.37 5.76
CA LYS A 2 -37.31 0.83 6.42
C LYS A 2 -35.97 0.57 7.11
N LYS A 3 -35.09 1.58 7.13
CA LYS A 3 -33.64 1.52 7.43
C LYS A 3 -33.27 1.18 8.89
N HIS A 4 -34.23 0.85 9.75
CA HIS A 4 -34.03 0.74 11.20
C HIS A 4 -33.96 -0.70 11.74
N ASP A 5 -34.16 -1.72 10.90
CA ASP A 5 -34.17 -3.13 11.36
C ASP A 5 -32.79 -3.80 11.34
N ILE A 6 -31.77 -3.19 10.71
CA ILE A 6 -30.40 -3.72 10.61
C ILE A 6 -29.59 -3.48 11.90
N LEU A 7 -30.03 -2.54 12.75
CA LEU A 7 -29.32 -2.15 13.97
C LEU A 7 -29.58 -3.06 15.19
N ARG A 8 -30.42 -4.10 15.06
CA ARG A 8 -30.76 -5.00 16.19
C ARG A 8 -29.84 -6.22 16.31
N ILE A 9 -29.13 -6.62 15.26
CA ILE A 9 -28.31 -7.85 15.27
C ILE A 9 -26.97 -7.63 16.01
N PHE A 10 -26.51 -6.38 16.15
CA PHE A 10 -25.18 -6.08 16.66
C PHE A 10 -25.05 -5.97 18.19
N SER A 11 -26.13 -6.05 18.97
CA SER A 11 -26.03 -5.90 20.43
C SER A 11 -25.72 -7.18 21.21
N GLU A 12 -25.85 -8.37 20.59
CA GLU A 12 -25.75 -9.65 21.30
C GLU A 12 -24.66 -10.59 20.79
N LEU A 13 -23.78 -10.15 19.89
CA LEU A 13 -22.70 -10.98 19.38
C LEU A 13 -21.45 -10.88 20.28
N PRO A 14 -21.03 -11.96 20.97
CA PRO A 14 -19.84 -11.93 21.80
C PRO A 14 -18.60 -11.69 20.93
N SER A 15 -17.75 -10.75 21.36
CA SER A 15 -16.54 -10.25 20.67
C SER A 15 -15.45 -11.30 20.38
N ARG A 16 -15.74 -12.60 20.56
CA ARG A 16 -14.85 -13.72 20.27
C ARG A 16 -15.21 -14.49 18.99
N LEU A 17 -16.24 -14.05 18.25
CA LEU A 17 -16.60 -14.61 16.94
C LEU A 17 -16.05 -13.80 15.74
N PHE A 18 -15.30 -12.72 15.98
CA PHE A 18 -14.68 -11.89 14.93
C PHE A 18 -13.16 -12.07 14.83
N PHE A 19 -12.68 -13.28 15.06
CA PHE A 19 -11.32 -13.70 14.69
C PHE A 19 -11.40 -15.02 13.94
N ASP A 20 -12.05 -15.03 12.78
CA ASP A 20 -11.64 -15.97 11.74
C ASP A 20 -12.04 -15.45 10.36
N ASN A 21 -11.07 -15.51 9.45
CA ASN A 21 -11.16 -15.20 8.02
C ASN A 21 -11.44 -13.73 7.67
N ASN A 22 -10.36 -13.01 7.34
CA ASN A 22 -10.45 -11.73 6.67
C ASN A 22 -9.86 -11.79 5.26
N ASP A 23 -10.48 -12.59 4.40
CA ASP A 23 -10.48 -12.31 2.97
C ASP A 23 -11.35 -11.06 2.77
N GLN A 24 -10.74 -9.90 3.01
CA GLN A 24 -11.30 -8.63 2.58
C GLN A 24 -11.40 -8.69 1.05
N GLU A 25 -12.60 -8.92 0.51
CA GLU A 25 -12.92 -8.47 -0.84
C GLU A 25 -12.84 -6.93 -0.83
N THR A 26 -11.61 -6.42 -0.93
CA THR A 26 -11.34 -5.01 -1.14
C THR A 26 -12.02 -4.65 -2.45
N VAL A 27 -13.03 -3.79 -2.39
CA VAL A 27 -13.71 -3.25 -3.58
C VAL A 27 -12.63 -2.82 -4.58
N ASN A 28 -12.64 -3.45 -5.76
CA ASN A 28 -11.64 -3.28 -6.82
C ASN A 28 -11.80 -1.93 -7.54
N THR A 29 -11.78 -0.82 -6.80
CA THR A 29 -11.82 0.51 -7.42
C THR A 29 -10.43 0.84 -7.99
N PRO A 30 -10.35 1.60 -9.09
CA PRO A 30 -9.07 2.07 -9.64
C PRO A 30 -8.21 2.82 -8.60
N THR A 31 -8.86 3.57 -7.70
CA THR A 31 -8.22 4.30 -6.60
C THR A 31 -7.52 3.35 -5.62
N THR A 32 -8.20 2.27 -5.20
CA THR A 32 -7.62 1.25 -4.29
C THR A 32 -6.41 0.57 -4.92
N ARG A 33 -6.46 0.28 -6.23
CA ARG A 33 -5.34 -0.34 -6.96
C ARG A 33 -4.12 0.58 -7.03
N LEU A 34 -4.32 1.87 -7.34
CA LEU A 34 -3.22 2.83 -7.37
C LEU A 34 -2.59 3.03 -5.98
N ALA A 35 -3.41 3.08 -4.93
CA ALA A 35 -2.91 3.14 -3.55
C ALA A 35 -2.03 1.93 -3.20
N ASP A 36 -2.45 0.73 -3.59
CA ASP A 36 -1.67 -0.49 -3.40
C ASP A 36 -0.35 -0.47 -4.19
N GLU A 37 -0.36 0.03 -5.43
CA GLU A 37 0.84 0.19 -6.24
C GLU A 37 1.83 1.17 -5.61
N ILE A 38 1.35 2.31 -5.09
CA ILE A 38 2.17 3.30 -4.38
C ILE A 38 2.81 2.66 -3.15
N ARG A 39 2.01 1.94 -2.34
CA ARG A 39 2.50 1.24 -1.15
C ARG A 39 3.57 0.19 -1.50
N LYS A 40 3.35 -0.59 -2.56
CA LYS A 40 4.33 -1.57 -3.06
C LYS A 40 5.62 -0.89 -3.52
N ALA A 41 5.51 0.19 -4.29
CA ALA A 41 6.67 0.95 -4.78
C ALA A 41 7.47 1.59 -3.62
N HIS A 42 6.79 2.07 -2.59
CA HIS A 42 7.46 2.58 -1.38
C HIS A 42 8.23 1.46 -0.66
N GLN A 43 7.63 0.28 -0.48
CA GLN A 43 8.31 -0.87 0.12
C GLN A 43 9.51 -1.33 -0.72
N GLU A 44 9.38 -1.31 -2.05
CA GLU A 44 10.45 -1.63 -2.99
C GLU A 44 11.61 -0.63 -2.84
N TRP A 45 11.31 0.67 -2.78
CA TRP A 45 12.32 1.71 -2.57
C TRP A 45 13.03 1.55 -1.22
N VAL A 46 12.30 1.31 -0.12
CA VAL A 46 12.92 1.05 1.20
C VAL A 46 13.85 -0.16 1.17
N ARG A 47 13.48 -1.23 0.45
CA ARG A 47 14.35 -2.41 0.28
C ARG A 47 15.60 -2.07 -0.54
N ALA A 48 15.44 -1.35 -1.64
CA ALA A 48 16.56 -0.93 -2.49
C ALA A 48 17.53 0.01 -1.76
N GLN A 49 17.01 0.93 -0.95
CA GLN A 49 17.81 1.81 -0.10
C GLN A 49 18.63 1.02 0.91
N LYS A 50 18.02 0.01 1.57
CA LYS A 50 18.76 -0.90 2.46
C LYS A 50 19.82 -1.67 1.68
N TYR A 51 19.50 -2.23 0.52
CA TYR A 51 20.46 -2.94 -0.30
C TYR A 51 21.67 -2.07 -0.65
N PHE A 52 21.44 -0.83 -1.09
CA PHE A 52 22.51 0.15 -1.35
C PHE A 52 23.34 0.49 -0.10
N GLN A 53 22.73 0.58 1.07
CA GLN A 53 23.46 0.84 2.32
C GLN A 53 24.35 -0.33 2.77
N TRP A 54 23.96 -1.57 2.45
CA TRP A 54 24.63 -2.77 2.94
C TRP A 54 25.55 -3.45 1.92
N VAL A 55 25.45 -3.10 0.63
CA VAL A 55 26.31 -3.67 -0.40
C VAL A 55 27.77 -3.30 -0.13
N SER A 56 28.64 -4.30 -0.11
CA SER A 56 30.08 -4.16 0.09
C SER A 56 30.91 -4.73 -1.06
N ASP A 57 30.28 -5.53 -1.92
CA ASP A 57 30.90 -6.08 -3.12
C ASP A 57 31.02 -4.98 -4.19
N PRO A 58 32.25 -4.59 -4.59
CA PRO A 58 32.46 -3.56 -5.61
C PRO A 58 31.75 -3.83 -6.94
N GLU A 59 31.62 -5.09 -7.34
CA GLU A 59 30.97 -5.48 -8.60
C GLU A 59 29.43 -5.28 -8.56
N LEU A 60 28.87 -5.05 -7.37
CA LEU A 60 27.43 -4.88 -7.15
C LEU A 60 27.02 -3.46 -6.77
N VAL A 61 27.98 -2.56 -6.50
CA VAL A 61 27.70 -1.17 -6.07
C VAL A 61 26.90 -0.41 -7.12
N ASP A 62 27.33 -0.46 -8.38
CA ASP A 62 26.62 0.23 -9.47
C ASP A 62 25.19 -0.30 -9.62
N HIS A 63 25.02 -1.62 -9.57
CA HIS A 63 23.70 -2.24 -9.59
C HIS A 63 22.83 -1.73 -8.42
N ALA A 64 23.40 -1.60 -7.22
CA ALA A 64 22.68 -1.10 -6.06
C ALA A 64 22.26 0.37 -6.20
N ILE A 65 23.13 1.22 -6.75
CA ILE A 65 22.82 2.63 -7.06
C ILE A 65 21.66 2.71 -8.05
N PHE A 66 21.75 1.99 -9.18
CA PHE A 66 20.71 1.99 -10.20
C PHE A 66 19.38 1.46 -9.66
N THR A 67 19.41 0.43 -8.82
CA THR A 67 18.21 -0.16 -8.22
C THR A 67 17.51 0.81 -7.27
N GLU A 68 18.27 1.52 -6.42
CA GLU A 68 17.72 2.53 -5.51
C GLU A 68 17.07 3.68 -6.29
N GLU A 69 17.78 4.23 -7.27
CA GLU A 69 17.30 5.35 -8.10
C GLU A 69 16.06 4.96 -8.91
N ALA A 70 16.03 3.77 -9.49
CA ALA A 70 14.89 3.28 -10.26
C ALA A 70 13.64 3.12 -9.37
N ALA A 71 13.79 2.51 -8.19
CA ALA A 71 12.69 2.31 -7.25
C ALA A 71 12.15 3.65 -6.73
N ARG A 72 13.04 4.60 -6.41
CA ARG A 72 12.69 5.96 -6.01
C ARG A 72 11.89 6.69 -7.09
N ARG A 73 12.36 6.66 -8.33
CA ARG A 73 11.70 7.32 -9.48
C ARG A 73 10.32 6.75 -9.72
N LYS A 74 10.17 5.42 -9.65
CA LYS A 74 8.87 4.74 -9.75
C LYS A 74 7.90 5.20 -8.67
N TYR A 75 8.35 5.26 -7.41
CA TYR A 75 7.51 5.75 -6.31
C TYR A 75 7.06 7.20 -6.53
N ILE A 76 7.97 8.11 -6.87
CA ILE A 76 7.66 9.52 -7.17
C ILE A 76 6.67 9.64 -8.34
N TYR A 77 6.86 8.86 -9.40
CA TYR A 77 5.95 8.83 -10.54
C TYR A 77 4.52 8.47 -10.12
N LEU A 78 4.34 7.42 -9.32
CA LEU A 78 3.03 6.99 -8.86
C LEU A 78 2.37 8.01 -7.91
N LEU A 79 3.15 8.69 -7.05
CA LEU A 79 2.63 9.79 -6.23
C LEU A 79 2.12 10.95 -7.11
N ASN A 80 2.87 11.31 -8.15
CA ASN A 80 2.44 12.34 -9.10
C ASN A 80 1.16 11.92 -9.84
N GLN A 81 1.04 10.65 -10.21
CA GLN A 81 -0.17 10.11 -10.81
C GLN A 81 -1.37 10.21 -9.87
N ALA A 82 -1.23 9.83 -8.60
CA ALA A 82 -2.31 9.97 -7.61
C ALA A 82 -2.72 11.44 -7.40
N LYS A 83 -1.74 12.35 -7.32
CA LYS A 83 -2.00 13.79 -7.23
C LYS A 83 -2.80 14.30 -8.43
N ASN A 84 -2.46 13.86 -9.65
CA ASN A 84 -3.18 14.24 -10.87
C ASN A 84 -4.60 13.67 -10.93
N GLN A 85 -4.89 12.58 -10.21
CA GLN A 85 -6.22 12.00 -10.08
C GLN A 85 -7.03 12.58 -8.90
N GLY A 86 -6.47 13.54 -8.16
CA GLY A 86 -7.13 14.17 -7.01
C GLY A 86 -7.18 13.31 -5.75
N ILE A 87 -6.37 12.25 -5.67
CA ILE A 87 -6.27 11.38 -4.49
C ILE A 87 -5.35 12.06 -3.47
N SER A 88 -5.85 12.32 -2.26
CA SER A 88 -5.04 12.93 -1.20
C SER A 88 -4.06 11.91 -0.63
N ILE A 89 -2.82 12.33 -0.37
CA ILE A 89 -1.78 11.49 0.26
C ILE A 89 -2.21 11.08 1.69
N GLU A 90 -3.15 11.80 2.29
CA GLU A 90 -3.73 11.48 3.61
C GLU A 90 -4.55 10.18 3.60
N GLU A 91 -5.09 9.79 2.45
CA GLU A 91 -5.83 8.53 2.25
C GLU A 91 -4.89 7.33 2.00
N LEU A 92 -3.58 7.57 1.89
CA LEU A 92 -2.55 6.55 1.62
C LEU A 92 -1.77 6.13 2.87
N LYS A 93 -2.15 6.63 4.05
CA LYS A 93 -1.57 6.26 5.36
C LYS A 93 -2.33 5.12 6.01
#